data_AF-X1JJL5-F1
#
_entry.id   AF-X1JJL5-F1
#
_cell.length_a   1.000
_cell.length_b   1.000
_cell.length_c   1.000
_cell.angle_alpha   90.00
_cell.angle_beta   90.00
_cell.angle_gamma   90.00
#
_symmetry.space_group_name_H-M   'P 1'
#
loop_
_entity.id
_entity.type
_entity.pdbx_description
1 polymer ?
#
loop_
_entity_poly.entity_id
_entity_poly.type
_entity_poly.pdbx_seq_one_letter_code
_entity_poly.pdbx_strand_id
1 'polypeptide(L)'
;DYTTLDKRYFYCQQEVELNRRLCPDAYLGVVTITESRGNILIDGQGKVVEYAVKMRRLPQEAMMNVLLTNNQVSVEMITGVAQKLVEFHQKAETSADNSWFWLLQLNVPVGSA
;
A
#
# COMPACT_ATOMS: atom_id res chain seq x y z
N ASP A 1 -7.35 11.04 8.16
CA ASP A 1 -8.61 11.72 7.80
C ASP A 1 -8.67 11.82 6.27
N TYR A 2 -9.59 11.11 5.61
CA TYR A 2 -9.68 10.99 4.13
C TYR A 2 -10.84 11.81 3.53
N THR A 3 -11.32 12.81 4.27
CA THR A 3 -12.56 13.53 3.97
C THR A 3 -12.54 14.36 2.70
N THR A 4 -11.38 14.86 2.26
CA THR A 4 -11.26 15.66 1.04
C THR A 4 -10.43 14.96 -0.01
N LEU A 5 -10.72 15.26 -1.28
CA LEU A 5 -10.00 14.72 -2.43
C LEU A 5 -8.49 15.02 -2.35
N ASP A 6 -8.12 16.24 -1.91
CA ASP A 6 -6.72 16.63 -1.71
C ASP A 6 -6.03 15.85 -0.59
N LYS A 7 -6.75 15.58 0.52
CA LYS A 7 -6.21 14.74 1.60
C LYS A 7 -6.00 13.31 1.11
N ARG A 8 -6.93 12.76 0.33
CA ARG A 8 -6.77 11.41 -0.24
C ARG A 8 -5.58 11.33 -1.18
N TYR A 9 -5.38 12.35 -2.03
CA TYR A 9 -4.16 12.46 -2.84
C TYR A 9 -2.90 12.43 -1.98
N PHE A 10 -2.84 13.28 -0.96
CA PHE A 10 -1.73 13.34 -0.03
C PHE A 10 -1.45 11.96 0.60
N TYR A 11 -2.46 11.28 1.13
CA TYR A 11 -2.25 9.97 1.75
C TYR A 11 -1.85 8.89 0.73
N CYS A 12 -2.34 8.92 -0.50
CA CYS A 12 -1.85 8.02 -1.57
C CYS A 12 -0.36 8.27 -1.87
N GLN A 13 0.10 9.52 -1.86
CA GLN A 13 1.52 9.82 -2.04
C GLN A 13 2.36 9.31 -0.87
N GLN A 14 1.89 9.53 0.36
CA GLN A 14 2.55 9.04 1.57
C GLN A 14 2.64 7.50 1.56
N GLU A 15 1.59 6.81 1.13
CA GLU A 15 1.59 5.35 1.01
C GLU A 15 2.66 4.88 0.01
N VAL A 16 2.74 5.49 -1.19
CA VAL A 16 3.75 5.15 -2.19
C VAL A 16 5.16 5.38 -1.63
N GLU A 17 5.40 6.51 -0.98
CA GLU A 17 6.71 6.85 -0.43
C GLU A 17 7.13 5.87 0.67
N LEU A 18 6.23 5.57 1.59
CA LEU A 18 6.49 4.65 2.70
C LEU A 18 6.73 3.23 2.19
N ASN A 19 5.85 2.73 1.34
CA ASN A 19 5.90 1.33 0.93
C ASN A 19 7.03 1.04 -0.06
N ARG A 20 7.52 2.04 -0.82
CA ARG A 20 8.73 1.91 -1.65
C ARG A 20 9.99 1.60 -0.85
N ARG A 21 10.03 1.94 0.43
CA ARG A 21 11.18 1.63 1.31
C ARG A 21 11.35 0.12 1.51
N LEU A 22 10.24 -0.63 1.48
CA LEU A 22 10.22 -2.08 1.61
C LEU A 22 10.11 -2.80 0.25
N CYS A 23 9.34 -2.22 -0.68
CA CYS A 23 9.00 -2.82 -1.96
C CYS A 23 9.15 -1.79 -3.11
N PRO A 24 10.37 -1.37 -3.46
CA PRO A 24 10.62 -0.26 -4.39
C PRO A 24 10.01 -0.48 -5.79
N ASP A 25 10.00 -1.72 -6.27
CA ASP A 25 9.53 -2.07 -7.62
C ASP A 25 8.03 -2.40 -7.70
N ALA A 26 7.37 -2.52 -6.54
CA ALA A 26 5.96 -2.84 -6.46
C ALA A 26 5.09 -1.59 -6.55
N TYR A 27 5.49 -0.49 -5.91
CA TYR A 27 4.70 0.76 -5.86
C TYR A 27 5.14 1.73 -6.96
N LEU A 28 4.30 1.91 -7.99
CA LEU A 28 4.64 2.63 -9.21
C LEU A 28 4.27 4.13 -9.15
N GLY A 29 3.33 4.52 -8.30
CA GLY A 29 2.96 5.92 -8.11
C GLY A 29 1.49 6.10 -7.73
N VAL A 30 1.00 7.33 -7.86
CA VAL A 30 -0.41 7.67 -7.71
C VAL A 30 -0.97 7.99 -9.09
N VAL A 31 -2.18 7.50 -9.38
CA VAL A 31 -2.93 7.74 -10.62
C VAL A 31 -4.22 8.46 -10.32
N THR A 32 -4.75 9.17 -11.32
CA THR A 32 -6.06 9.81 -11.20
C THR A 32 -7.16 8.84 -11.65
N ILE A 33 -8.29 8.91 -10.96
CA ILE A 33 -9.56 8.35 -11.42
C ILE A 33 -10.39 9.55 -11.88
N THR A 34 -10.71 9.57 -13.16
CA THR A 34 -11.42 10.67 -13.81
C THR A 34 -12.77 10.23 -14.31
N GLU A 35 -13.75 11.13 -14.25
CA GLU A 35 -15.05 10.96 -14.85
C GLU A 35 -15.18 11.84 -16.09
N SER A 36 -15.59 11.24 -17.20
CA SER A 36 -15.83 11.93 -18.47
C SER A 36 -16.99 11.29 -19.23
N ARG A 37 -18.04 12.09 -19.47
CA ARG A 37 -19.25 11.65 -20.18
C ARG A 37 -19.87 10.37 -19.59
N GLY A 38 -19.88 10.25 -18.26
CA GLY A 38 -20.40 9.08 -17.53
C GLY A 38 -19.47 7.86 -17.51
N ASN A 39 -18.26 7.96 -18.08
CA ASN A 39 -17.25 6.90 -18.02
C ASN A 39 -16.20 7.21 -16.95
N ILE A 40 -15.77 6.18 -16.23
CA ILE A 40 -14.64 6.25 -15.30
C ILE A 40 -13.38 5.78 -16.01
N LEU A 41 -12.33 6.61 -15.96
CA LEU A 41 -11.06 6.39 -16.64
C LEU A 41 -9.89 6.57 -15.67
N ILE A 42 -8.88 5.71 -15.78
CA ILE A 42 -7.62 5.84 -15.04
C ILE A 42 -6.67 6.70 -15.87
N ASP A 43 -6.07 7.72 -15.26
CA ASP A 43 -5.21 8.72 -15.93
C ASP A 43 -5.87 9.33 -17.18
N GLY A 44 -7.20 9.43 -17.15
CA GLY A 44 -8.02 9.91 -18.24
C GLY A 44 -8.14 11.43 -18.30
N GLN A 45 -8.74 11.92 -19.39
CA GLN A 45 -9.15 13.31 -19.50
C GLN A 45 -10.55 13.47 -18.90
N GLY A 46 -10.74 14.43 -18.00
CA GLY A 46 -12.03 14.66 -17.35
C GLY A 46 -11.89 15.26 -15.96
N LYS A 47 -12.99 15.26 -15.20
CA LYS A 47 -12.97 15.70 -13.81
C LYS A 47 -12.31 14.62 -12.96
N VAL A 48 -11.27 14.96 -12.20
CA VAL A 48 -10.73 14.04 -11.18
C VAL A 48 -11.78 13.85 -10.09
N VAL A 49 -12.17 12.60 -9.89
CA VAL A 49 -13.13 12.20 -8.86
C VAL A 49 -12.49 11.44 -7.72
N GLU A 50 -11.33 10.80 -7.96
CA GLU A 50 -10.57 10.08 -6.96
C GLU A 50 -9.09 9.91 -7.35
N TYR A 51 -8.25 9.49 -6.40
CA TYR A 51 -6.88 9.04 -6.61
C TYR A 51 -6.69 7.58 -6.18
N ALA A 52 -5.78 6.87 -6.83
CA ALA A 52 -5.43 5.51 -6.45
C ALA A 52 -3.93 5.27 -6.52
N VAL A 53 -3.44 4.34 -5.70
CA VAL A 53 -2.07 3.85 -5.77
C VAL A 53 -1.94 2.85 -6.92
N LYS A 54 -1.02 3.11 -7.84
CA LYS A 54 -0.65 2.20 -8.92
C LYS A 54 0.46 1.28 -8.44
N MET A 55 0.23 -0.02 -8.54
CA MET A 55 1.21 -1.03 -8.16
C MET A 55 1.38 -2.12 -9.22
N ARG A 56 2.54 -2.77 -9.22
CA ARG A 56 2.78 -4.00 -9.97
C ARG A 56 1.99 -5.13 -9.28
N ARG A 57 1.26 -5.91 -10.08
CA ARG A 57 0.59 -7.10 -9.57
C ARG A 57 1.65 -8.06 -9.03
N LEU A 58 1.53 -8.41 -7.75
CA LEU A 58 2.38 -9.42 -7.14
C LEU A 58 1.89 -10.83 -7.57
N PRO A 59 2.82 -11.77 -7.83
CA PRO A 59 2.45 -13.13 -8.20
C PRO A 59 1.72 -13.80 -7.03
N GLN A 60 0.53 -14.33 -7.31
CA GLN A 60 -0.36 -14.88 -6.29
C GLN A 60 0.25 -16.12 -5.64
N GLU A 61 0.99 -16.90 -6.42
CA GLU A 61 1.66 -18.13 -6.00
C GLU A 61 2.80 -17.86 -5.02
N ALA A 62 3.34 -16.64 -5.00
CA ALA A 62 4.38 -16.22 -4.07
C ALA A 62 3.84 -15.58 -2.79
N MET A 63 2.51 -15.46 -2.64
CA MET A 63 1.93 -14.89 -1.42
C MET A 63 2.12 -15.83 -0.22
N MET A 64 2.48 -15.27 0.93
CA MET A 64 2.81 -16.04 2.13
C MET A 64 1.67 -16.99 2.57
N ASN A 65 0.40 -16.58 2.44
CA ASN A 65 -0.73 -17.45 2.75
C ASN A 65 -0.81 -18.68 1.83
N VAL A 66 -0.47 -18.52 0.54
CA VAL A 66 -0.41 -19.62 -0.43
C VAL A 66 0.75 -20.56 -0.09
N LEU A 67 1.94 -19.99 0.16
CA LEU A 67 3.11 -20.77 0.55
C LEU A 67 2.87 -21.55 1.86
N LEU A 68 2.22 -20.94 2.86
CA LEU A 68 1.89 -21.58 4.13
C LEU A 68 0.94 -22.77 3.92
N THR A 69 -0.11 -22.57 3.13
CA THR A 69 -1.09 -23.63 2.81
C THR A 69 -0.42 -24.83 2.12
N ASN A 70 0.60 -24.56 1.31
CA ASN A 70 1.35 -25.57 0.56
C ASN A 70 2.56 -26.15 1.32
N ASN A 71 2.79 -25.77 2.59
CA ASN A 71 4.00 -26.13 3.36
C ASN A 71 5.32 -25.75 2.65
N GLN A 72 5.33 -24.63 1.92
CA GLN A 72 6.48 -24.12 1.16
C GLN A 72 7.23 -22.99 1.87
N VAL A 73 6.85 -22.66 3.11
CA VAL A 73 7.54 -21.65 3.91
C VAL A 73 8.69 -22.28 4.68
N SER A 74 9.90 -21.80 4.43
CA SER A 74 11.10 -22.23 5.16
C SER A 74 11.40 -21.31 6.34
N VAL A 75 12.24 -21.78 7.27
CA VAL A 75 12.71 -20.96 8.40
C VAL A 75 13.48 -19.75 7.90
N GLU A 76 14.28 -19.91 6.85
CA GLU A 76 15.09 -18.85 6.25
C GLU A 76 14.21 -17.73 5.67
N MET A 77 13.06 -18.08 5.06
CA MET A 77 12.09 -17.08 4.59
C MET A 77 11.55 -16.24 5.75
N ILE A 78 11.17 -16.89 6.85
CA ILE A 78 10.67 -16.20 8.05
C ILE A 78 11.76 -15.33 8.68
N THR A 79 12.99 -15.83 8.78
CA THR A 79 14.13 -15.06 9.25
C THR A 79 14.40 -13.84 8.37
N GLY A 80 14.32 -13.98 7.05
CA GLY A 80 14.49 -12.86 6.11
C GLY A 80 13.42 -11.78 6.28
N VAL A 81 12.16 -12.16 6.47
CA VAL A 81 11.08 -11.21 6.78
C VAL A 81 11.34 -10.49 8.10
N ALA A 82 11.68 -11.24 9.16
CA ALA A 82 11.97 -10.66 10.47
C ALA A 82 13.14 -9.67 10.43
N GLN A 83 14.23 -10.01 9.72
CA GLN A 83 15.37 -9.11 9.54
C GLN A 83 14.98 -7.82 8.82
N LYS A 84 14.18 -7.91 7.74
CA LYS A 84 13.70 -6.73 7.03
C LYS A 84 12.83 -5.83 7.90
N LEU A 85 11.97 -6.41 8.73
CA LEU A 85 11.17 -5.65 9.69
C LEU A 85 12.04 -4.95 10.74
N VAL A 86 13.03 -5.65 11.30
CA VAL A 86 13.98 -5.07 12.27
C VAL A 86 14.74 -3.90 11.65
N GLU A 87 15.33 -4.09 10.46
CA GLU A 87 16.05 -3.03 9.73
C GLU A 87 15.16 -1.81 9.45
N PHE A 88 13.90 -2.04 9.09
CA PHE A 88 12.94 -0.98 8.81
C PHE A 88 12.58 -0.20 10.07
N HIS A 89 12.24 -0.88 11.17
CA HIS A 89 11.85 -0.24 12.43
C HIS A 89 13.02 0.46 13.13
N GLN A 90 14.27 0.00 12.96
CA GLN A 90 15.45 0.69 13.50
C GLN A 90 15.71 2.05 12.83
N LYS A 91 15.34 2.19 11.56
CA LYS A 91 15.54 3.42 10.77
C LYS A 91 14.34 4.36 10.83
N ALA A 92 13.19 3.89 11.27
CA ALA A 92 12.02 4.72 11.50
C ALA A 92 12.24 5.52 12.79
N GLU A 93 12.49 6.82 12.68
CA GLU A 93 12.49 7.71 13.84
C GLU A 93 11.16 7.58 14.58
N THR A 94 11.21 7.34 15.89
CA THR A 94 10.03 7.29 16.76
C THR A 94 9.47 8.71 16.90
N SER A 95 8.69 9.18 15.94
CA SER A 95 7.93 10.42 16.12
C SER A 95 6.83 10.16 17.15
N ALA A 96 6.99 10.72 18.36
CA ALA A 96 6.07 10.56 19.48
C ALA A 96 4.65 11.14 19.24
N ASP A 97 4.37 11.69 18.06
CA ASP A 97 3.16 12.48 17.80
C ASP A 97 2.31 11.99 16.62
N ASN A 98 2.44 10.73 16.17
CA ASN A 98 1.59 10.23 15.06
C ASN A 98 1.33 8.72 15.12
N SER A 99 0.89 8.22 16.28
CA SER A 99 0.43 6.83 16.46
C SER A 99 -0.68 6.40 15.49
N TRP A 100 -1.37 7.36 14.86
CA TRP A 100 -2.42 7.12 13.84
C TRP A 100 -1.88 6.86 12.43
N PHE A 101 -0.65 7.29 12.12
CA PHE A 101 -0.06 7.11 10.77
C PHE A 101 0.42 5.66 10.55
N TRP A 102 0.85 5.00 11.64
CA TRP A 102 1.33 3.62 11.62
C TRP A 102 0.19 2.58 11.65
N LEU A 103 -0.99 2.94 12.16
CA LEU A 103 -2.14 2.03 12.30
C LEU A 103 -2.91 1.77 11.00
N LEU A 104 -2.68 2.55 9.94
CA LEU A 104 -3.29 2.32 8.63
C LEU A 104 -2.68 1.13 7.87
N GLN A 105 -1.56 0.56 8.34
CA GLN A 105 -0.86 -0.53 7.65
C GLN A 105 -1.30 -1.95 8.05
N LEU A 106 -2.23 -2.16 9.00
CA LEU A 106 -2.51 -3.53 9.49
C LEU A 106 -3.97 -3.98 9.66
N ASN A 107 -5.00 -3.17 9.38
CA ASN A 107 -6.35 -3.74 9.21
C ASN A 107 -7.33 -2.74 8.60
N VAL A 108 -7.81 -3.00 7.38
CA VAL A 108 -9.18 -2.65 7.01
C VAL A 108 -9.80 -3.87 6.34
N PRO A 109 -10.47 -4.76 7.09
CA PRO A 109 -11.52 -5.56 6.50
C PRO A 109 -12.64 -4.58 6.19
N VAL A 110 -12.85 -4.25 4.92
CA VAL A 110 -14.10 -3.62 4.51
C VAL A 110 -15.15 -4.74 4.54
N GLY A 111 -15.71 -4.97 5.73
CA GLY A 111 -16.87 -5.81 5.91
C GLY A 111 -18.13 -5.10 5.44
N SER A 112 -18.91 -5.83 4.64
CA SER A 112 -20.34 -5.73 4.36
C SER A 112 -20.90 -4.47 3.67
N ALA A 113 -21.24 -4.65 2.40
CA ALA A 113 -22.64 -4.64 1.97
C ALA A 113 -22.90 -5.89 1.11
#